data_AF-A0A0Q7TG68-F1
#
_entry.id   AF-A0A0Q7TG68-F1
#
_cell.length_a   1.000
_cell.length_b   1.000
_cell.length_c   1.000
_cell.angle_alpha   90.00
_cell.angle_beta   90.00
_cell.angle_gamma   90.00
#
_symmetry.space_group_name_H-M   'P 1'
#
loop_
_entity.id
_entity.type
_entity.pdbx_description
1 polymer ?
#
loop_
_entity_poly.entity_id
_entity_poly.type
_entity_poly.pdbx_seq_one_letter_code
_entity_poly.pdbx_strand_id
1 'polypeptide(L)'
;MRRVVPLLFLSLLAARGGPALAGETACWFENGAVVAPAAVGEIAGDYVIDLSAPRTLLHLDVAQAAGHVETALTLPVRLAGQRVETAPIVVQSLDYRAVGFSTPIVGVIGADILDRYVVTLDFSPCRLRLERPGAAVDGQNGGLPVTMVGGVPTILAAASDGLKGVSGPFALDTASGGGVRARGAADGPRQKPAGILRGLSLDGVLRQDLPAVVAGDLPDGVVGGLGVQTLAGYRLRLDPQALRLWLTPAPATP
;
A
#
# COMPACT_ATOMS: atom_id res chain seq x y z
N MET A 1 65.56 22.74 32.49
CA MET A 1 64.24 22.90 31.85
C MET A 1 64.21 22.09 30.55
N ARG A 2 63.63 20.87 30.58
CA ARG A 2 63.48 20.01 29.40
C ARG A 2 62.00 19.64 29.27
N ARG A 3 61.45 19.91 28.08
CA ARG A 3 60.03 19.87 27.74
C ARG A 3 59.53 18.43 27.63
N VAL A 4 58.41 18.14 28.30
CA VAL A 4 57.63 16.91 28.15
C VAL A 4 56.65 17.13 27.00
N VAL A 5 56.67 16.25 26.00
CA VAL A 5 55.70 16.22 24.89
C VAL A 5 54.55 15.30 25.31
N PRO A 6 53.27 15.75 25.28
CA PRO A 6 52.16 14.84 25.51
C PRO A 6 51.75 14.19 24.18
N LEU A 7 51.73 12.86 24.16
CA LEU A 7 51.06 12.06 23.14
C LEU A 7 49.55 12.34 23.23
N LEU A 8 49.00 13.00 22.21
CA LEU A 8 47.56 13.10 21.99
C LEU A 8 47.07 11.81 21.32
N PHE A 9 46.34 11.00 22.08
CA PHE A 9 45.51 9.90 21.59
C PHE A 9 44.44 10.45 20.64
N LEU A 10 44.55 10.14 19.34
CA LEU A 10 43.44 10.32 18.39
C LEU A 10 42.48 9.14 18.57
N SER A 11 41.37 9.38 19.27
CA SER A 11 40.25 8.45 19.36
C SER A 11 39.48 8.42 18.03
N LEU A 12 39.51 7.29 17.34
CA LEU A 12 38.63 7.00 16.21
C LEU A 12 37.16 7.01 16.69
N LEU A 13 36.40 8.00 16.25
CA LEU A 13 34.93 7.96 16.26
C LEU A 13 34.48 7.01 15.14
N ALA A 14 34.35 5.72 15.48
CA ALA A 14 33.58 4.80 14.65
C ALA A 14 32.11 5.22 14.71
N ALA A 15 31.63 5.86 13.65
CA ALA A 15 30.20 6.06 13.43
C ALA A 15 29.54 4.68 13.30
N ARG A 16 28.97 4.17 14.39
CA ARG A 16 28.05 3.03 14.34
C ARG A 16 26.79 3.52 13.63
N GLY A 17 26.65 3.18 12.35
CA GLY A 17 25.35 3.17 11.70
C GLY A 17 24.45 2.22 12.48
N GLY A 18 23.51 2.77 13.24
CA GLY A 18 22.48 1.97 13.91
C GLY A 18 21.66 1.20 12.87
N PRO A 19 20.99 0.09 13.26
CA PRO A 19 20.11 -0.63 12.36
C PRO A 19 19.08 0.35 11.78
N ALA A 20 18.80 0.23 10.49
CA ALA A 20 17.70 0.98 9.86
C ALA A 20 16.41 0.62 10.62
N LEU A 21 15.89 1.59 11.39
CA LEU A 21 14.70 1.37 12.20
C LEU A 21 13.51 1.18 11.26
N ALA A 22 13.01 -0.05 11.22
CA ALA A 22 11.69 -0.35 10.70
C ALA A 22 10.66 0.48 11.48
N GLY A 23 9.73 1.08 10.78
CA GLY A 23 8.62 1.80 11.37
C GLY A 23 7.36 0.94 11.32
N GLU A 24 6.53 0.96 12.35
CA GLU A 24 5.29 0.18 12.42
C GLU A 24 4.14 1.02 12.98
N THR A 25 2.93 0.75 12.51
CA THR A 25 1.68 1.27 13.08
C THR A 25 0.60 0.20 13.11
N ALA A 26 -0.31 0.32 14.07
CA ALA A 26 -1.59 -0.36 13.97
C ALA A 26 -2.40 0.22 12.80
N CYS A 27 -3.16 -0.66 12.15
CA CYS A 27 -4.17 -0.32 11.16
C CYS A 27 -5.50 -0.99 11.53
N TRP A 28 -6.55 -0.74 10.76
CA TRP A 28 -7.83 -1.44 10.85
C TRP A 28 -8.47 -1.57 9.47
N PHE A 29 -9.56 -2.33 9.40
CA PHE A 29 -10.40 -2.40 8.22
C PHE A 29 -11.61 -1.50 8.40
N GLU A 30 -11.88 -0.69 7.39
CA GLU A 30 -13.09 0.08 7.30
C GLU A 30 -13.59 0.04 5.86
N ASN A 31 -14.85 -0.36 5.69
CA ASN A 31 -15.47 -0.49 4.38
C ASN A 31 -14.63 -1.32 3.36
N GLY A 32 -13.93 -2.35 3.86
CA GLY A 32 -13.08 -3.21 3.06
C GLY A 32 -11.72 -2.63 2.68
N ALA A 33 -11.35 -1.45 3.18
CA ALA A 33 -10.05 -0.84 2.99
C ALA A 33 -9.19 -0.95 4.24
N VAL A 34 -7.86 -1.03 4.06
CA VAL A 34 -6.87 -0.86 5.12
C VAL A 34 -6.74 0.63 5.41
N VAL A 35 -6.97 1.00 6.66
CA VAL A 35 -6.84 2.38 7.14
C VAL A 35 -5.77 2.44 8.22
N ALA A 36 -4.94 3.47 8.18
CA ALA A 36 -3.91 3.70 9.18
C ALA A 36 -3.75 5.19 9.48
N PRO A 37 -3.27 5.55 10.68
CA PRO A 37 -2.98 6.94 11.01
C PRO A 37 -1.76 7.40 10.21
N ALA A 38 -1.89 8.57 9.58
CA ALA A 38 -0.82 9.21 8.83
C ALA A 38 -0.93 10.74 8.91
N ALA A 39 0.03 11.43 8.32
CA ALA A 39 -0.06 12.87 8.11
C ALA A 39 0.55 13.29 6.78
N VAL A 40 -0.11 14.22 6.09
CA VAL A 40 0.37 14.90 4.88
C VAL A 40 0.48 16.39 5.22
N GLY A 41 1.69 16.94 5.22
CA GLY A 41 1.97 18.24 5.82
C GLY A 41 1.61 18.23 7.31
N GLU A 42 0.81 19.22 7.71
CA GLU A 42 0.26 19.35 9.07
C GLU A 42 -1.12 18.67 9.23
N ILE A 43 -1.61 17.99 8.18
CA ILE A 43 -2.94 17.37 8.18
C ILE A 43 -2.81 15.90 8.62
N ALA A 44 -2.99 15.66 9.92
CA ALA A 44 -3.04 14.33 10.50
C ALA A 44 -4.45 13.74 10.47
N GLY A 45 -4.55 12.42 10.35
CA GLY A 45 -5.81 11.69 10.50
C GLY A 45 -5.73 10.30 9.87
N ASP A 46 -6.88 9.82 9.43
CA ASP A 46 -7.03 8.45 8.95
C ASP A 46 -6.96 8.41 7.42
N TYR A 47 -5.97 7.67 6.93
CA TYR A 47 -5.71 7.53 5.51
C TYR A 47 -5.91 6.09 5.06
N VAL A 48 -6.55 5.93 3.91
CA VAL A 48 -6.58 4.64 3.23
C VAL A 48 -5.17 4.33 2.72
N ILE A 49 -4.69 3.13 2.99
CA ILE A 49 -3.44 2.62 2.46
C ILE A 49 -3.77 1.84 1.20
N ASP A 50 -3.39 2.35 0.03
CA ASP A 50 -3.82 1.83 -1.27
C ASP A 50 -2.62 1.56 -2.20
N LEU A 51 -2.16 0.30 -2.22
CA LEU A 51 -1.12 -0.15 -3.15
C LEU A 51 -1.56 -0.09 -4.63
N SER A 52 -2.86 0.08 -4.91
CA SER A 52 -3.41 0.19 -6.28
C SER A 52 -3.67 1.63 -6.74
N ALA A 53 -3.50 2.62 -5.85
CA ALA A 53 -3.50 4.02 -6.21
C ALA A 53 -2.08 4.45 -6.63
N PRO A 54 -1.84 4.91 -7.88
CA PRO A 54 -0.51 5.35 -8.30
C PRO A 54 -0.01 6.56 -7.52
N ARG A 55 -0.92 7.39 -7.02
CA ARG A 55 -0.64 8.68 -6.39
C ARG A 55 -1.24 8.77 -5.01
N THR A 56 -0.56 9.49 -4.14
CA THR A 56 -1.09 9.92 -2.84
C THR A 56 -2.06 11.07 -3.05
N LEU A 57 -3.25 10.93 -2.45
CA LEU A 57 -4.38 11.84 -2.62
C LEU A 57 -4.76 12.47 -1.29
N LEU A 58 -5.17 13.73 -1.32
CA LEU A 58 -5.78 14.44 -0.20
C LEU A 58 -7.20 14.85 -0.57
N HIS A 59 -8.16 14.69 0.35
CA HIS A 59 -9.54 15.08 0.10
C HIS A 59 -9.65 16.61 -0.10
N LEU A 60 -10.38 17.04 -1.13
CA LEU A 60 -10.58 18.44 -1.48
C LEU A 60 -10.97 19.32 -0.29
N ASP A 61 -12.08 18.97 0.37
CA ASP A 61 -12.60 19.75 1.49
C ASP A 61 -11.62 19.80 2.68
N VAL A 62 -10.86 18.73 2.91
CA VAL A 62 -9.85 18.68 3.98
C VAL A 62 -8.65 19.57 3.63
N ALA A 63 -8.19 19.53 2.38
CA ALA A 63 -7.11 20.40 1.92
C ALA A 63 -7.51 21.88 2.01
N GLN A 64 -8.72 22.22 1.59
CA GLN A 64 -9.27 23.58 1.65
C GLN A 64 -9.46 24.06 3.08
N ALA A 65 -9.94 23.20 3.98
CA ALA A 65 -10.05 23.52 5.41
C ALA A 65 -8.68 23.78 6.05
N ALA A 66 -7.62 23.15 5.53
CA ALA A 66 -6.23 23.41 5.91
C ALA A 66 -5.60 24.64 5.21
N GLY A 67 -6.36 25.36 4.38
CA GLY A 67 -5.91 26.58 3.70
C GLY A 67 -5.19 26.35 2.36
N HIS A 68 -5.22 25.14 1.81
CA HIS A 68 -4.66 24.87 0.48
C HIS A 68 -5.69 25.17 -0.61
N VAL A 69 -5.29 26.00 -1.58
CA VAL A 69 -6.13 26.35 -2.74
C VAL A 69 -5.68 25.63 -4.02
N GLU A 70 -4.41 25.21 -4.07
CA GLU A 70 -3.85 24.45 -5.18
C GLU A 70 -4.25 22.99 -5.11
N THR A 71 -4.42 22.36 -6.28
CA THR A 71 -4.77 20.94 -6.38
C THR A 71 -3.56 20.02 -6.58
N ALA A 72 -2.38 20.59 -6.75
CA ALA A 72 -1.12 19.88 -6.80
C ALA A 72 -0.20 20.48 -5.74
N LEU A 73 0.06 19.71 -4.69
CA LEU A 73 0.85 20.14 -3.53
C LEU A 73 2.16 19.38 -3.48
N THR A 74 3.13 19.96 -2.78
CA THR A 74 4.37 19.26 -2.42
C THR A 74 4.54 19.36 -0.91
N LEU A 75 4.29 18.26 -0.21
CA LEU A 75 4.20 18.23 1.24
C LEU A 75 4.98 17.02 1.81
N PRO A 76 5.45 17.09 3.06
CA PRO A 76 6.00 15.92 3.72
C PRO A 76 4.89 14.90 4.03
N VAL A 77 5.22 13.62 4.02
CA VAL A 77 4.31 12.52 4.41
C VAL A 77 4.91 11.76 5.59
N ARG A 78 4.10 11.48 6.61
CA ARG A 78 4.46 10.64 7.76
C ARG A 78 3.51 9.45 7.84
N LEU A 79 4.06 8.24 7.89
CA LEU A 79 3.30 7.00 8.01
C LEU A 79 4.14 5.95 8.73
N ALA A 80 3.56 5.26 9.72
CA ALA A 80 4.23 4.19 10.46
C ALA A 80 5.61 4.59 11.02
N GLY A 81 5.78 5.82 11.51
CA GLY A 81 7.08 6.32 12.00
C GLY A 81 8.11 6.63 10.90
N GLN A 82 7.81 6.35 9.63
CA GLN A 82 8.61 6.76 8.48
C GLN A 82 8.19 8.14 7.99
N ARG A 83 9.11 8.81 7.29
CA ARG A 83 8.91 10.15 6.74
C ARG A 83 9.47 10.27 5.34
N VAL A 84 8.69 10.87 4.45
CA VAL A 84 9.11 11.39 3.14
C VAL A 84 9.08 12.91 3.25
N GLU A 85 10.23 13.57 3.12
CA GLU A 85 10.31 15.03 3.33
C GLU A 85 9.57 15.85 2.28
N THR A 86 9.47 15.32 1.06
CA THR A 86 8.94 16.04 -0.09
C THR A 86 8.25 15.04 -1.00
N ALA A 87 6.92 15.07 -0.99
CA ALA A 87 6.10 14.20 -1.83
C ALA A 87 5.08 15.02 -2.62
N PRO A 88 4.86 14.68 -3.90
CA PRO A 88 3.81 15.31 -4.69
C PRO A 88 2.44 14.73 -4.33
N ILE A 89 1.52 15.58 -3.90
CA ILE A 89 0.17 15.22 -3.45
C ILE A 89 -0.86 15.78 -4.42
N VAL A 90 -1.83 14.95 -4.80
CA VAL A 90 -2.96 15.40 -5.63
C VAL A 90 -4.17 15.64 -4.73
N VAL A 91 -4.77 16.82 -4.85
CA VAL A 91 -6.01 17.15 -4.16
C VAL A 91 -7.19 16.96 -5.10
N GLN A 92 -8.18 16.20 -4.66
CA GLN A 92 -9.41 15.96 -5.42
C GLN A 92 -10.55 15.53 -4.48
N SER A 93 -11.79 15.58 -4.96
CA SER A 93 -12.89 14.93 -4.23
C SER A 93 -12.62 13.44 -4.13
N LEU A 94 -12.74 12.90 -2.92
CA LEU A 94 -12.68 11.47 -2.66
C LEU A 94 -14.05 10.92 -2.26
N ASP A 95 -15.14 11.64 -2.53
CA ASP A 95 -16.50 11.25 -2.15
C ASP A 95 -16.83 9.84 -2.66
N TYR A 96 -16.46 9.54 -3.92
CA TYR A 96 -16.68 8.21 -4.50
C TYR A 96 -15.94 7.07 -3.75
N ARG A 97 -14.86 7.40 -3.05
CA ARG A 97 -14.08 6.47 -2.21
C ARG A 97 -14.57 6.46 -0.76
N ALA A 98 -15.12 7.56 -0.26
CA ALA A 98 -15.55 7.75 1.12
C ALA A 98 -16.94 7.14 1.41
N VAL A 99 -17.76 6.87 0.39
CA VAL A 99 -19.07 6.20 0.59
C VAL A 99 -18.90 4.88 1.35
N GLY A 100 -19.54 4.78 2.51
CA GLY A 100 -19.54 3.59 3.37
C GLY A 100 -18.52 3.62 4.52
N PHE A 101 -17.67 4.65 4.60
CA PHE A 101 -16.87 4.92 5.79
C PHE A 101 -17.74 5.57 6.88
N SER A 102 -17.47 5.24 8.14
CA SER A 102 -18.14 5.84 9.30
C SER A 102 -17.60 7.23 9.59
N THR A 103 -16.31 7.46 9.34
CA THR A 103 -15.68 8.77 9.36
C THR A 103 -15.11 9.09 7.97
N PRO A 104 -15.25 10.34 7.47
CA PRO A 104 -14.62 10.71 6.21
C PRO A 104 -13.11 10.49 6.27
N ILE A 105 -12.56 9.79 5.27
CA ILE A 105 -11.12 9.61 5.13
C ILE A 105 -10.46 10.94 4.81
N VAL A 106 -9.30 11.19 5.40
CA VAL A 106 -8.52 12.39 5.10
C VAL A 106 -7.93 12.30 3.68
N GLY A 107 -7.51 11.12 3.29
CA GLY A 107 -6.85 10.90 2.00
C GLY A 107 -6.52 9.43 1.74
N VAL A 108 -5.67 9.24 0.73
CA VAL A 108 -5.14 7.94 0.30
C VAL A 108 -3.62 8.05 0.27
N ILE A 109 -2.90 7.17 0.96
CA ILE A 109 -1.46 6.97 0.75
C ILE A 109 -1.29 5.93 -0.35
N GLY A 110 -0.75 6.39 -1.49
CA GLY A 110 -0.60 5.59 -2.70
C GLY A 110 0.77 4.94 -2.86
N ALA A 111 0.94 4.26 -3.99
CA ALA A 111 2.16 3.57 -4.38
C ALA A 111 3.37 4.52 -4.48
N ASP A 112 3.21 5.79 -4.85
CA ASP A 112 4.28 6.80 -4.92
C ASP A 112 5.00 7.11 -3.58
N ILE A 113 4.37 6.75 -2.46
CA ILE A 113 4.94 6.79 -1.13
C ILE A 113 5.37 5.40 -0.68
N LEU A 114 4.51 4.41 -0.88
CA LEU A 114 4.72 3.04 -0.40
C LEU A 114 5.89 2.35 -1.13
N ASP A 115 6.16 2.70 -2.39
CA ASP A 115 7.23 2.12 -3.21
C ASP A 115 8.66 2.44 -2.71
N ARG A 116 8.76 3.40 -1.80
CA ARG A 116 10.01 3.82 -1.14
C ARG A 116 10.45 2.88 -0.03
N TYR A 117 9.58 1.95 0.35
CA TYR A 117 9.78 1.05 1.47
C TYR A 117 9.55 -0.40 1.07
N VAL A 118 10.14 -1.32 1.82
CA VAL A 118 9.63 -2.68 1.89
C VAL A 118 8.41 -2.67 2.79
N VAL A 119 7.25 -3.00 2.22
CA VAL A 119 5.94 -2.94 2.87
C VAL A 119 5.62 -4.32 3.42
N THR A 120 5.37 -4.44 4.72
CA THR A 120 4.79 -5.64 5.33
C THR A 120 3.42 -5.29 5.89
N LEU A 121 2.39 -6.06 5.51
CA LEU A 121 1.03 -5.92 6.00
C LEU A 121 0.55 -7.25 6.58
N ASP A 122 0.35 -7.25 7.88
CA ASP A 122 -0.37 -8.29 8.60
C ASP A 122 -1.83 -7.84 8.71
N PHE A 123 -2.78 -8.73 8.37
CA PHE A 123 -4.21 -8.40 8.38
C PHE A 123 -4.87 -8.75 9.72
N SER A 124 -4.28 -9.63 10.54
CA SER A 124 -4.80 -10.00 11.86
C SER A 124 -3.66 -10.32 12.86
N PRO A 125 -3.44 -9.50 13.91
CA PRO A 125 -3.98 -8.14 14.04
C PRO A 125 -3.48 -7.23 12.92
N CYS A 126 -4.26 -6.23 12.52
CA CYS A 126 -3.83 -5.34 11.43
C CYS A 126 -2.59 -4.53 11.85
N ARG A 127 -1.47 -4.75 11.15
CA ARG A 127 -0.20 -4.04 11.34
C ARG A 127 0.42 -3.71 9.99
N LEU A 128 0.77 -2.44 9.82
CA LEU A 128 1.54 -1.95 8.68
C LEU A 128 2.96 -1.63 9.16
N ARG A 129 3.94 -2.27 8.53
CA ARG A 129 5.36 -2.06 8.79
C ARG A 129 6.07 -1.61 7.52
N LEU A 130 6.87 -0.56 7.64
CA LEU A 130 7.64 0.05 6.57
C LEU A 130 9.13 -0.01 6.93
N GLU A 131 9.89 -0.70 6.10
CA GLU A 131 11.34 -0.84 6.23
C GLU A 131 12.04 -0.10 5.08
N ARG A 132 13.18 0.54 5.36
CA ARG A 132 13.98 1.11 4.27
C ARG A 132 14.55 -0.02 3.42
N PRO A 133 14.58 0.13 2.08
CA PRO A 133 15.25 -0.82 1.20
C PRO A 133 16.73 -0.96 1.57
N GLY A 134 17.29 -2.16 1.43
CA GLY A 134 18.70 -2.45 1.71
C GLY A 134 18.98 -3.15 3.05
N ALA A 135 17.97 -3.41 3.87
CA ALA A 135 18.09 -4.45 4.90
C ALA A 135 18.09 -5.81 4.19
N ALA A 136 19.24 -6.48 4.13
CA ALA A 136 19.33 -7.84 3.62
C ALA A 136 18.34 -8.72 4.39
N VAL A 137 17.39 -9.33 3.66
CA VAL A 137 16.50 -10.32 4.25
C VAL A 137 17.22 -11.65 4.16
N ASP A 138 17.85 -12.05 5.27
CA ASP A 138 18.42 -13.39 5.37
C ASP A 138 17.31 -14.44 5.15
N GLY A 139 17.52 -15.34 4.18
CA GLY A 139 16.77 -16.60 4.08
C GLY A 139 15.48 -16.61 3.25
N GLN A 140 15.09 -15.53 2.56
CA GLN A 140 13.91 -15.57 1.66
C GLN A 140 14.29 -15.82 0.20
N ASN A 141 14.61 -17.08 -0.12
CA ASN A 141 14.55 -17.55 -1.50
C ASN A 141 13.08 -17.72 -1.93
N GLY A 142 12.74 -17.32 -3.15
CA GLY A 142 11.36 -17.34 -3.66
C GLY A 142 10.64 -16.00 -3.53
N GLY A 143 9.41 -15.91 -4.02
CA GLY A 143 8.62 -14.68 -4.11
C GLY A 143 8.05 -14.47 -5.51
N LEU A 144 6.77 -14.12 -5.57
CA LEU A 144 6.07 -13.82 -6.81
C LEU A 144 6.74 -12.64 -7.53
N PRO A 145 6.98 -12.75 -8.85
CA PRO A 145 7.52 -11.64 -9.62
C PRO A 145 6.52 -10.50 -9.65
N VAL A 146 6.97 -9.30 -9.28
CA VAL A 146 6.18 -8.07 -9.36
C VAL A 146 6.54 -7.33 -10.65
N THR A 147 5.55 -6.74 -11.30
CA THR A 147 5.76 -5.79 -12.39
C THR A 147 5.11 -4.47 -12.00
N MET A 148 5.82 -3.36 -12.22
CA MET A 148 5.24 -2.02 -12.04
C MET A 148 4.46 -1.66 -13.30
N VAL A 149 3.14 -1.50 -13.19
CA VAL A 149 2.25 -1.14 -14.32
C VAL A 149 1.47 0.10 -13.93
N GLY A 150 1.55 1.17 -14.72
CA GLY A 150 0.86 2.42 -14.43
C GLY A 150 1.21 3.04 -13.06
N GLY A 151 2.43 2.78 -12.56
CA GLY A 151 2.90 3.28 -11.26
C GLY A 151 2.51 2.42 -10.05
N VAL A 152 1.90 1.24 -10.23
CA VAL A 152 1.53 0.37 -9.11
C VAL A 152 2.14 -1.03 -9.20
N PRO A 153 2.41 -1.68 -8.05
CA PRO A 153 2.85 -3.07 -8.01
C PRO A 153 1.74 -4.01 -8.46
N THR A 154 2.07 -4.85 -9.44
CA THR A 154 1.17 -5.88 -9.97
C THR A 154 1.82 -7.25 -9.96
N ILE A 155 0.99 -8.29 -9.92
CA ILE A 155 1.40 -9.67 -10.13
C ILE A 155 0.53 -10.32 -11.19
N LEU A 156 1.01 -11.39 -11.80
CA LEU A 156 0.20 -12.16 -12.75
C LEU A 156 -0.86 -12.97 -12.00
N ALA A 157 -2.10 -12.83 -12.43
CA ALA A 157 -3.23 -13.63 -11.99
C ALA A 157 -4.22 -13.84 -13.14
N ALA A 158 -5.20 -14.71 -12.92
CA ALA A 158 -6.32 -14.89 -13.83
C ALA A 158 -7.64 -14.96 -13.06
N ALA A 159 -8.68 -14.29 -13.56
CA ALA A 159 -10.01 -14.30 -12.96
C ALA A 159 -11.06 -14.65 -14.02
N SER A 160 -12.13 -15.34 -13.61
CA SER A 160 -13.23 -15.72 -14.49
C SER A 160 -14.57 -15.69 -13.75
N ASP A 161 -15.60 -15.21 -14.44
CA ASP A 161 -17.01 -15.30 -14.00
C ASP A 161 -17.71 -16.58 -14.53
N GLY A 162 -16.97 -17.45 -15.23
CA GLY A 162 -17.46 -18.67 -15.85
C GLY A 162 -17.87 -18.51 -17.32
N LEU A 163 -18.11 -17.28 -17.78
CA LEU A 163 -18.40 -16.96 -19.18
C LEU A 163 -17.24 -16.23 -19.85
N LYS A 164 -16.57 -15.35 -19.09
CA LYS A 164 -15.43 -14.53 -19.52
C LYS A 164 -14.29 -14.69 -18.53
N GLY A 165 -13.09 -14.86 -19.07
CA GLY A 165 -11.85 -14.87 -18.31
C GLY A 165 -10.97 -13.70 -18.69
N VAL A 166 -10.22 -13.20 -17.72
CA VAL A 166 -9.13 -12.25 -17.92
C VAL A 166 -7.87 -12.80 -17.26
N SER A 167 -6.72 -12.59 -17.89
CA SER A 167 -5.42 -12.90 -17.32
C SER A 167 -4.45 -11.78 -17.64
N GLY A 168 -3.58 -11.45 -16.70
CA GLY A 168 -2.63 -10.36 -16.87
C GLY A 168 -2.20 -9.76 -15.52
N PRO A 169 -1.73 -8.51 -15.54
CA PRO A 169 -1.29 -7.79 -14.35
C PRO A 169 -2.48 -7.41 -13.46
N PHE A 170 -2.51 -7.93 -12.25
CA PHE A 170 -3.45 -7.52 -11.19
C PHE A 170 -2.73 -6.66 -10.15
N ALA A 171 -3.26 -5.48 -9.86
CA ALA A 171 -2.74 -4.63 -8.79
C ALA A 171 -3.08 -5.19 -7.41
N LEU A 172 -2.23 -4.91 -6.42
CA LEU A 172 -2.53 -5.19 -5.01
C LEU A 172 -3.45 -4.07 -4.50
N ASP A 173 -4.74 -4.34 -4.28
CA ASP A 173 -5.72 -3.32 -3.87
C ASP A 173 -6.11 -3.49 -2.40
N THR A 174 -5.37 -2.80 -1.54
CA THR A 174 -5.64 -2.74 -0.10
C THR A 174 -6.77 -1.78 0.26
N ALA A 175 -7.47 -1.20 -0.72
CA ALA A 175 -8.58 -0.26 -0.58
C ALA A 175 -9.91 -0.83 -1.12
N SER A 176 -10.07 -2.16 -1.10
CA SER A 176 -11.17 -2.88 -1.73
C SER A 176 -11.69 -4.02 -0.89
N GLY A 177 -13.00 -4.00 -0.60
CA GLY A 177 -13.69 -5.05 0.15
C GLY A 177 -14.01 -6.31 -0.65
N GLY A 178 -13.94 -6.28 -1.97
CA GLY A 178 -14.10 -7.49 -2.81
C GLY A 178 -12.87 -8.40 -2.76
N GLY A 179 -13.01 -9.65 -3.20
CA GLY A 179 -11.87 -10.53 -3.47
C GLY A 179 -11.11 -10.09 -4.72
N VAL A 180 -11.82 -9.57 -5.72
CA VAL A 180 -11.25 -9.00 -6.94
C VAL A 180 -11.96 -7.71 -7.31
N ARG A 181 -11.21 -6.74 -7.85
CA ARG A 181 -11.78 -5.61 -8.59
C ARG A 181 -11.72 -5.87 -10.07
N ALA A 182 -12.89 -5.99 -10.70
CA ALA A 182 -13.01 -6.18 -12.14
C ALA A 182 -13.05 -4.81 -12.83
N ARG A 183 -12.19 -4.61 -13.83
CA ARG A 183 -12.18 -3.37 -14.63
C ARG A 183 -13.58 -3.07 -15.18
N GLY A 184 -14.06 -1.85 -14.98
CA GLY A 184 -15.39 -1.41 -15.39
C GLY A 184 -15.51 0.11 -15.41
N ALA A 185 -16.73 0.63 -15.56
CA ALA A 185 -16.98 2.07 -15.54
C ALA A 185 -16.90 2.64 -14.11
N ALA A 186 -16.44 3.88 -13.96
CA ALA A 186 -16.44 4.62 -12.69
C ALA A 186 -17.80 5.31 -12.44
N ASP A 187 -18.91 4.56 -12.48
CA ASP A 187 -20.28 5.08 -12.47
C ASP A 187 -20.99 4.93 -11.11
N GLY A 188 -20.24 4.75 -10.03
CA GLY A 188 -20.79 4.59 -8.69
C GLY A 188 -19.74 4.52 -7.58
N PRO A 189 -20.15 4.18 -6.34
CA PRO A 189 -19.25 4.03 -5.21
C PRO A 189 -18.13 3.04 -5.48
N ARG A 190 -16.94 3.25 -4.90
CA ARG A 190 -15.78 2.38 -5.09
C ARG A 190 -16.06 0.91 -4.78
N GLN A 191 -16.87 0.64 -3.75
CA GLN A 191 -17.23 -0.72 -3.32
C GLN A 191 -18.48 -1.28 -4.03
N LYS A 192 -18.89 -0.72 -5.18
CA LYS A 192 -20.04 -1.18 -5.97
C LYS A 192 -19.86 -2.66 -6.35
N PRO A 193 -20.78 -3.57 -5.97
CA PRO A 193 -20.71 -4.98 -6.34
C PRO A 193 -20.71 -5.17 -7.86
N ALA A 194 -19.87 -6.08 -8.34
CA ALA A 194 -19.78 -6.50 -9.74
C ALA A 194 -20.25 -7.95 -9.97
N GLY A 195 -20.59 -8.67 -8.89
CA GLY A 195 -21.04 -10.07 -8.94
C GLY A 195 -20.11 -11.00 -8.16
N ILE A 196 -20.17 -12.29 -8.48
CA ILE A 196 -19.35 -13.34 -7.87
C ILE A 196 -18.50 -13.99 -8.98
N LEU A 197 -17.19 -14.08 -8.77
CA LEU A 197 -16.29 -14.81 -9.64
C LEU A 197 -16.41 -16.31 -9.43
N ARG A 198 -16.32 -17.06 -10.53
CA ARG A 198 -16.22 -18.54 -10.50
C ARG A 198 -14.82 -19.02 -10.17
N GLY A 199 -13.80 -18.22 -10.51
CA GLY A 199 -12.42 -18.58 -10.27
C GLY A 199 -11.50 -17.37 -10.21
N LEU A 200 -10.56 -17.39 -9.27
CA LEU A 200 -9.34 -16.59 -9.26
C LEU A 200 -8.17 -17.56 -9.13
N SER A 201 -7.29 -17.59 -10.12
CA SER A 201 -5.99 -18.27 -10.05
C SER A 201 -4.92 -17.27 -9.65
N LEU A 202 -4.27 -17.54 -8.52
CA LEU A 202 -3.20 -16.74 -7.95
C LEU A 202 -2.17 -17.69 -7.32
N ASP A 203 -0.90 -17.58 -7.75
CA ASP A 203 0.21 -18.37 -7.20
C ASP A 203 -0.05 -19.89 -7.21
N GLY A 204 -0.61 -20.39 -8.33
CA GLY A 204 -0.99 -21.80 -8.46
C GLY A 204 -2.20 -22.23 -7.63
N VAL A 205 -2.80 -21.34 -6.83
CA VAL A 205 -4.00 -21.60 -6.03
C VAL A 205 -5.24 -21.11 -6.77
N LEU A 206 -6.25 -21.97 -6.84
CA LEU A 206 -7.59 -21.60 -7.30
C LEU A 206 -8.47 -21.23 -6.11
N ARG A 207 -9.06 -20.04 -6.15
CA ARG A 207 -10.15 -19.62 -5.26
C ARG A 207 -11.43 -19.50 -6.06
N GLN A 208 -12.55 -19.87 -5.47
CA GLN A 208 -13.86 -19.86 -6.12
C GLN A 208 -14.85 -19.04 -5.31
N ASP A 209 -15.94 -18.65 -5.96
CA ASP A 209 -17.08 -17.95 -5.36
C ASP A 209 -16.67 -16.67 -4.61
N LEU A 210 -15.71 -15.93 -5.17
CA LEU A 210 -15.22 -14.68 -4.61
C LEU A 210 -16.09 -13.49 -5.04
N PRO A 211 -16.50 -12.61 -4.10
CA PRO A 211 -17.12 -11.34 -4.45
C PRO A 211 -16.20 -10.48 -5.32
N ALA A 212 -16.75 -9.94 -6.40
CA ALA A 212 -16.10 -8.92 -7.21
C ALA A 212 -16.74 -7.56 -6.98
N VAL A 213 -15.93 -6.50 -7.06
CA VAL A 213 -16.39 -5.10 -7.09
C VAL A 213 -15.87 -4.39 -8.32
N VAL A 214 -16.49 -3.28 -8.70
CA VAL A 214 -16.13 -2.53 -9.91
C VAL A 214 -14.82 -1.76 -9.71
N ALA A 215 -13.95 -1.81 -10.72
CA ALA A 215 -12.71 -1.05 -10.80
C ALA A 215 -12.80 0.03 -11.89
N GLY A 216 -13.29 1.21 -11.51
CA GLY A 216 -13.44 2.36 -12.41
C GLY A 216 -12.15 3.14 -12.66
N ASP A 217 -11.12 2.90 -11.84
CA ASP A 217 -9.96 3.78 -11.69
C ASP A 217 -8.62 3.03 -11.75
N LEU A 218 -8.60 1.81 -12.30
CA LEU A 218 -7.36 1.05 -12.46
C LEU A 218 -6.46 1.67 -13.55
N PRO A 219 -5.15 1.80 -13.31
CA PRO A 219 -4.20 2.31 -14.30
C PRO A 219 -4.20 1.50 -15.59
N ASP A 220 -3.86 2.14 -16.71
CA ASP A 220 -3.77 1.46 -18.01
C ASP A 220 -2.80 0.26 -17.95
N GLY A 221 -3.18 -0.84 -18.59
CA GLY A 221 -2.42 -2.10 -18.56
C GLY A 221 -2.71 -3.01 -17.37
N VAL A 222 -3.35 -2.52 -16.30
CA VAL A 222 -3.82 -3.34 -15.18
C VAL A 222 -5.16 -3.98 -15.55
N VAL A 223 -5.30 -5.30 -15.47
CA VAL A 223 -6.55 -5.98 -15.88
C VAL A 223 -7.55 -6.19 -14.73
N GLY A 224 -7.09 -6.06 -13.48
CA GLY A 224 -7.91 -6.14 -12.28
C GLY A 224 -7.14 -5.76 -11.01
N GLY A 225 -7.81 -5.78 -9.86
CA GLY A 225 -7.18 -5.62 -8.55
C GLY A 225 -7.44 -6.83 -7.66
N LEU A 226 -6.47 -7.24 -6.84
CA LEU A 226 -6.66 -8.22 -5.77
C LEU A 226 -7.06 -7.47 -4.51
N GLY A 227 -8.31 -7.64 -4.09
CA GLY A 227 -8.85 -6.92 -2.94
C GLY A 227 -8.55 -7.60 -1.61
N VAL A 228 -8.93 -6.93 -0.52
CA VAL A 228 -8.63 -7.35 0.86
C VAL A 228 -9.16 -8.74 1.18
N GLN A 229 -10.33 -9.15 0.67
CA GLN A 229 -10.84 -10.52 0.91
C GLN A 229 -9.92 -11.62 0.37
N THR A 230 -9.14 -11.33 -0.69
CA THR A 230 -8.11 -12.25 -1.19
C THR A 230 -6.81 -12.08 -0.42
N LEU A 231 -6.37 -10.83 -0.22
CA LEU A 231 -5.07 -10.53 0.37
C LEU A 231 -4.99 -10.90 1.87
N ALA A 232 -6.09 -10.79 2.60
CA ALA A 232 -6.15 -11.08 4.04
C ALA A 232 -5.94 -12.56 4.39
N GLY A 233 -5.98 -13.46 3.41
CA GLY A 233 -5.54 -14.85 3.58
C GLY A 233 -4.02 -15.00 3.76
N TYR A 234 -3.27 -13.90 3.69
CA TYR A 234 -1.81 -13.88 3.76
C TYR A 234 -1.30 -12.79 4.70
N ARG A 235 -0.09 -13.01 5.20
CA ARG A 235 0.85 -11.94 5.49
C ARG A 235 1.50 -11.50 4.18
N LEU A 236 1.31 -10.24 3.82
CA LEU A 236 1.89 -9.64 2.63
C LEU A 236 3.23 -9.00 2.96
N ARG A 237 4.26 -9.31 2.17
CA ARG A 237 5.51 -8.53 2.12
C ARG A 237 5.81 -8.16 0.68
N LEU A 238 5.88 -6.88 0.38
CA LEU A 238 6.22 -6.34 -0.93
C LEU A 238 7.56 -5.62 -0.83
N ASP A 239 8.52 -6.02 -1.67
CA ASP A 239 9.73 -5.26 -1.97
C ASP A 239 9.64 -4.71 -3.41
N PRO A 240 9.25 -3.43 -3.56
CA PRO A 240 9.11 -2.79 -4.86
C PRO A 240 10.44 -2.64 -5.61
N GLN A 241 11.57 -2.52 -4.90
CA GLN A 241 12.88 -2.37 -5.53
C GLN A 241 13.43 -3.71 -6.01
N ALA A 242 13.21 -4.78 -5.24
CA ALA A 242 13.55 -6.13 -5.66
C ALA A 242 12.53 -6.71 -6.65
N LEU A 243 11.39 -6.05 -6.85
CA LEU A 243 10.26 -6.53 -7.65
C LEU A 243 9.78 -7.90 -7.18
N ARG A 244 9.62 -8.05 -5.87
CA ARG A 244 9.21 -9.30 -5.24
C ARG A 244 8.05 -9.10 -4.27
N LEU A 245 7.11 -10.04 -4.32
CA LEU A 245 6.01 -10.16 -3.38
C LEU A 245 6.06 -11.54 -2.72
N TRP A 246 6.03 -11.55 -1.40
CA TRP A 246 5.83 -12.76 -0.61
C TRP A 246 4.43 -12.73 -0.01
N LEU A 247 3.69 -13.80 -0.28
CA LEU A 247 2.37 -14.06 0.28
C LEU A 247 2.49 -15.29 1.19
N THR A 248 2.80 -15.05 2.46
CA THR A 248 2.90 -16.14 3.45
C THR A 248 1.49 -16.42 3.97
N PRO A 249 0.94 -17.64 3.88
CA PRO A 249 -0.40 -17.92 4.38
C PRO A 249 -0.57 -17.46 5.83
N ALA A 250 -1.66 -16.76 6.11
CA ALA A 250 -2.01 -16.43 7.48
C ALA A 250 -2.25 -17.74 8.27
N PRO A 251 -1.89 -17.80 9.56
CA PRO A 251 -2.27 -18.94 10.40
C PRO A 251 -3.79 -19.13 10.30
N ALA A 252 -4.24 -20.37 10.11
CA ALA A 252 -5.67 -20.66 10.17
C ALA A 252 -6.19 -20.18 11.53
N THR A 253 -7.20 -19.30 11.53
CA THR A 253 -7.91 -18.95 12.76
C THR A 253 -8.55 -20.24 13.28
N PRO A 254 -8.26 -20.67 14.53
CA PRO A 254 -8.85 -21.87 15.11
C PRO A 254 -10.37 -21.74 15.29
#